data_AF-A0A7W9HU93-F1
#
_entry.id   AF-A0A7W9HU93-F1
#
_cell.length_a   1.000
_cell.length_b   1.000
_cell.length_c   1.000
_cell.angle_alpha   90.00
_cell.angle_beta   90.00
_cell.angle_gamma   90.00
#
_symmetry.space_group_name_H-M   'P 1'
#
loop_
_entity.id
_entity.type
_entity.pdbx_description
1 polymer ?
#
loop_
_entity_poly.entity_id
_entity_poly.type
_entity_poly.pdbx_seq_one_letter_code
_entity_poly.pdbx_strand_id
1 'polypeptide(L)'
;MTMTLVSDGDRGEGEEQRASLFDDPKIVAEVQELVNDQAPRLFAVVRETFDPEDVQIAAWGMTTKTGVEVIPVHGGARMSLQSAETALIFFRAGGQAVPRVVWVGGEGGK
;
A
#
# COMPACT_ATOMS: atom_id res chain seq x y z
N MET A 1 9.45 52.41 -49.75
CA MET A 1 10.32 52.88 -48.66
C MET A 1 10.46 51.70 -47.71
N THR A 2 11.59 51.02 -47.77
CA THR A 2 11.89 49.80 -47.01
C THR A 2 12.81 50.21 -45.87
N MET A 3 12.45 49.86 -44.64
CA MET A 3 13.43 49.77 -43.57
C MET A 3 13.01 48.61 -42.67
N THR A 4 13.67 47.48 -42.90
CA THR A 4 13.66 46.31 -42.04
C THR A 4 14.76 46.52 -41.00
N LEU A 5 14.44 46.40 -39.71
CA LEU A 5 15.42 46.04 -38.70
C LEU A 5 14.82 44.96 -37.82
N VAL A 6 15.50 43.82 -37.89
CA VAL A 6 15.35 42.59 -37.14
C VAL A 6 15.99 42.79 -35.77
N SER A 7 15.34 42.32 -34.71
CA SER A 7 15.99 41.83 -33.48
C SER A 7 14.99 40.86 -32.85
N ASP A 8 15.24 39.57 -33.03
CA ASP A 8 15.75 38.69 -31.98
C ASP A 8 14.80 38.73 -30.78
N GLY A 9 13.79 37.85 -30.76
CA GLY A 9 14.09 36.48 -30.40
C GLY A 9 14.23 36.38 -28.88
N ASP A 10 13.28 36.93 -28.13
CA ASP A 10 13.14 36.58 -26.71
C ASP A 10 12.47 35.21 -26.63
N ARG A 11 13.26 34.19 -26.97
CA ARG A 11 12.99 32.79 -26.70
C ARG A 11 13.43 32.50 -25.28
N GLY A 12 12.82 33.19 -24.32
CA GLY A 12 12.73 32.73 -22.95
C GLY A 12 11.63 31.70 -22.89
N GLU A 13 11.88 30.50 -23.42
CA GLU A 13 11.22 29.29 -22.90
C GLU A 13 11.73 29.16 -21.44
N GLY A 14 11.18 29.99 -20.56
CA GLY A 14 11.17 29.70 -19.15
C GLY A 14 10.41 28.41 -19.06
N GLU A 15 11.14 27.30 -18.99
CA GLU A 15 10.64 26.12 -18.31
C GLU A 15 10.18 26.64 -16.94
N GLU A 16 8.89 26.97 -16.85
CA GLU A 16 8.17 26.94 -15.59
C GLU A 16 8.34 25.50 -15.13
N GLN A 17 9.47 25.25 -14.47
CA GLN A 17 9.65 24.14 -13.60
C GLN A 17 8.60 24.39 -12.54
N ARG A 18 7.39 23.85 -12.79
CA ARG A 18 6.25 23.97 -11.90
C ARG A 18 6.76 23.47 -10.58
N ALA A 19 7.00 24.39 -9.65
CA ALA A 19 7.47 24.06 -8.32
C ALA A 19 6.57 22.93 -7.82
N SER A 20 7.19 21.85 -7.35
CA SER A 20 6.42 20.74 -6.86
C SER A 20 5.61 21.26 -5.69
N LEU A 21 4.32 20.91 -5.62
CA LEU A 21 3.53 21.22 -4.43
C LEU A 21 4.16 20.60 -3.16
N PHE A 22 4.97 19.55 -3.34
CA PHE A 22 5.72 18.91 -2.26
C PHE A 22 7.01 19.65 -1.85
N ASP A 23 7.36 20.76 -2.50
CA ASP A 23 8.46 21.63 -2.06
C ASP A 23 8.04 22.53 -0.88
N ASP A 24 6.72 22.72 -0.66
CA ASP A 24 6.19 23.43 0.51
C ASP A 24 6.07 22.49 1.73
N PRO A 25 6.81 22.72 2.83
CA PRO A 25 6.77 21.87 4.01
C PRO A 25 5.37 21.79 4.67
N LYS A 26 4.51 22.80 4.49
CA LYS A 26 3.13 22.76 4.98
C LYS A 26 2.30 21.75 4.20
N ILE A 27 2.42 21.74 2.87
CA ILE A 27 1.72 20.76 2.03
C ILE A 27 2.19 19.35 2.35
N VAL A 28 3.51 19.16 2.55
CA VAL A 28 4.05 17.86 2.98
C VAL A 28 3.44 17.40 4.31
N ALA A 29 3.32 18.29 5.29
CA ALA A 29 2.72 17.96 6.58
C ALA A 29 1.23 17.58 6.45
N GLU A 30 0.44 18.37 5.71
CA GLU A 30 -0.99 18.09 5.48
C GLU A 30 -1.20 16.75 4.74
N VAL A 31 -0.36 16.46 3.74
CA VAL A 31 -0.42 15.17 3.05
C VAL A 31 -0.03 14.02 3.97
N GLN A 32 0.96 14.22 4.85
CA GLN A 32 1.37 13.17 5.79
C GLN A 32 0.25 12.84 6.79
N GLU A 33 -0.47 13.84 7.29
CA GLU A 33 -1.67 13.63 8.12
C GLU A 33 -2.74 12.84 7.35
N LEU A 34 -3.01 13.22 6.11
CA LEU A 34 -3.95 12.51 5.25
C LEU A 34 -3.56 11.04 5.02
N VAL A 35 -2.27 10.79 4.79
CA VAL A 35 -1.73 9.44 4.61
C VAL A 35 -1.89 8.63 5.88
N ASN A 36 -1.59 9.21 7.05
CA ASN A 36 -1.73 8.52 8.34
C ASN A 36 -3.19 8.17 8.64
N ASP A 37 -4.11 9.10 8.39
CA ASP A 37 -5.55 8.91 8.59
C ASP A 37 -6.17 7.88 7.65
N GLN A 38 -5.58 7.68 6.48
CA GLN A 38 -6.08 6.76 5.45
C GLN A 38 -5.22 5.52 5.28
N ALA A 39 -4.17 5.36 6.09
CA ALA A 39 -3.24 4.25 6.00
C ALA A 39 -4.01 2.93 6.15
N PRO A 40 -3.89 2.01 5.17
CA PRO A 40 -4.54 0.73 5.30
C PRO A 40 -3.91 -0.07 6.44
N ARG A 41 -4.73 -0.81 7.17
CA ARG A 41 -4.23 -1.67 8.25
C ARG A 41 -3.68 -2.95 7.64
N LEU A 42 -2.41 -3.26 7.91
CA LEU A 42 -1.75 -4.47 7.40
C LEU A 42 -1.95 -5.65 8.35
N PHE A 43 -2.12 -6.85 7.77
CA PHE A 43 -2.13 -8.11 8.51
C PHE A 43 -1.41 -9.21 7.74
N ALA A 44 -1.01 -10.25 8.46
CA ALA A 44 -0.51 -11.50 7.93
C ALA A 44 -1.56 -12.60 8.13
N VAL A 45 -1.69 -13.50 7.16
CA VAL A 45 -2.29 -14.82 7.37
C VAL A 45 -1.16 -15.77 7.72
N VAL A 46 -1.14 -16.22 8.96
CA VAL A 46 -0.15 -17.15 9.49
C VAL A 46 -0.76 -18.54 9.54
N ARG A 47 -0.01 -19.58 9.16
CA ARG A 47 -0.40 -20.97 9.40
C ARG A 47 0.30 -21.45 10.66
N GLU A 48 -0.51 -21.77 11.67
CA GLU A 48 -0.05 -22.44 12.89
C GLU A 48 0.04 -23.94 12.62
N THR A 49 1.24 -24.49 12.81
CA THR A 49 1.53 -25.92 12.90
C THR A 49 1.72 -26.30 14.37
N PHE A 50 1.69 -27.59 14.69
CA PHE A 50 1.89 -28.04 16.08
C PHE A 50 3.30 -27.79 16.63
N ASP A 51 4.26 -27.48 15.76
CA ASP A 51 5.59 -27.00 16.13
C ASP A 51 5.65 -25.47 15.97
N PRO A 52 5.94 -24.70 17.03
CA PRO A 52 6.15 -23.25 16.97
C PRO A 52 7.28 -22.82 16.03
N GLU A 53 8.26 -23.68 15.76
CA GLU A 53 9.36 -23.38 14.84
C GLU A 53 8.92 -23.41 13.37
N ASP A 54 7.78 -24.03 13.08
CA ASP A 54 7.22 -24.19 11.72
C ASP A 54 6.15 -23.14 11.37
N VAL A 55 6.01 -22.09 12.19
CA VAL A 55 5.06 -21.00 11.92
C VAL A 55 5.47 -20.22 10.67
N GLN A 56 4.55 -20.15 9.70
CA GLN A 56 4.83 -19.52 8.40
C GLN A 56 3.76 -18.50 8.01
N ILE A 57 4.21 -17.40 7.40
CA ILE A 57 3.32 -16.42 6.77
C ILE A 57 2.89 -16.98 5.41
N ALA A 58 1.60 -17.31 5.28
CA ALA A 58 1.03 -17.81 4.04
C ALA A 58 0.65 -16.66 3.07
N ALA A 59 0.24 -15.52 3.60
CA ALA A 59 -0.15 -14.35 2.83
C ALA A 59 -0.03 -13.06 3.64
N TRP A 60 0.05 -11.94 2.91
CA TRP A 60 -0.12 -10.60 3.46
C TRP A 60 -1.44 -10.02 2.99
N GLY A 61 -2.08 -9.23 3.86
CA GLY A 61 -3.30 -8.52 3.52
C GLY A 61 -3.29 -7.08 4.01
N MET A 62 -4.10 -6.25 3.35
CA MET A 62 -4.31 -4.87 3.71
C MET A 62 -5.80 -4.57 3.72
N THR A 63 -6.27 -3.95 4.80
CA THR A 63 -7.66 -3.49 4.93
C THR A 63 -7.72 -2.02 4.63
N THR A 64 -8.48 -1.67 3.59
CA THR A 64 -8.79 -0.31 3.19
C THR A 64 -10.22 0.04 3.61
N LYS A 65 -10.65 1.27 3.36
CA LYS A 65 -12.05 1.68 3.54
C LYS A 65 -13.02 0.95 2.60
N THR A 66 -12.53 0.39 1.50
CA THR A 66 -13.37 -0.23 0.45
C THR A 66 -13.41 -1.75 0.54
N GLY A 67 -12.49 -2.37 1.28
CA GLY A 67 -12.42 -3.82 1.41
C GLY A 67 -11.04 -4.31 1.83
N VAL A 68 -10.76 -5.57 1.50
CA VAL A 68 -9.50 -6.23 1.87
C VAL A 68 -8.84 -6.82 0.64
N GLU A 69 -7.57 -6.48 0.44
CA GLU A 69 -6.72 -7.10 -0.60
C GLU A 69 -5.74 -8.07 0.06
N VAL A 70 -5.60 -9.27 -0.50
CA VAL A 70 -4.73 -10.33 0.03
C VAL A 70 -3.81 -10.87 -1.07
N ILE A 71 -2.53 -10.98 -0.73
CA ILE A 71 -1.45 -11.42 -1.61
C ILE A 71 -0.76 -12.64 -0.98
N PRO A 72 -0.91 -13.84 -1.57
CA PRO A 72 -0.19 -15.04 -1.12
C PRO A 72 1.33 -14.89 -1.25
N VAL A 73 2.09 -15.41 -0.28
CA VAL A 73 3.57 -15.36 -0.27
C VAL A 73 4.18 -16.34 -1.26
N HIS A 74 3.65 -17.56 -1.35
CA HIS A 74 4.21 -18.64 -2.18
C HIS A 74 3.57 -18.73 -3.57
N GLY A 75 3.15 -17.59 -4.13
CA GLY A 75 2.41 -17.54 -5.39
C GLY A 75 0.92 -17.89 -5.24
N GLY A 76 0.16 -17.68 -6.31
CA GLY A 76 -1.30 -17.80 -6.30
C GLY A 76 -1.99 -16.50 -6.72
N ALA A 77 -3.32 -16.53 -6.77
CA ALA A 77 -4.12 -15.36 -7.16
C ALA A 77 -4.18 -14.33 -6.02
N ARG A 78 -4.05 -13.05 -6.37
CA ARG A 78 -4.44 -11.95 -5.47
C ARG A 78 -5.95 -11.98 -5.29
N MET A 79 -6.41 -11.69 -4.08
CA MET A 79 -7.82 -11.78 -3.72
C MET A 79 -8.33 -10.45 -3.20
N SER A 80 -9.47 -10.03 -3.72
CA SER A 80 -10.27 -8.94 -3.16
C SER A 80 -11.42 -9.53 -2.36
N LEU A 81 -11.50 -9.19 -1.07
CA LEU A 81 -12.38 -9.79 -0.08
C LEU A 81 -13.12 -8.73 0.72
N GLN A 82 -14.20 -9.14 1.39
CA GLN A 82 -15.00 -8.25 2.23
C GLN A 82 -14.41 -8.05 3.64
N SER A 83 -13.66 -9.03 4.15
CA SER A 83 -13.01 -8.94 5.46
C SER A 83 -11.74 -9.79 5.51
N ALA A 84 -10.86 -9.53 6.50
CA ALA A 84 -9.62 -10.26 6.71
C ALA A 84 -9.88 -11.74 7.06
N GLU A 85 -10.94 -12.02 7.82
CA GLU A 85 -11.32 -13.36 8.26
C GLU A 85 -11.76 -14.25 7.11
N THR A 86 -12.35 -13.66 6.06
CA THR A 86 -12.74 -14.39 4.85
C THR A 86 -11.51 -14.99 4.16
N ALA A 87 -10.34 -14.37 4.30
CA ALA A 87 -9.08 -14.89 3.75
C ALA A 87 -8.74 -16.27 4.31
N LEU A 88 -9.10 -16.57 5.56
CA LEU A 88 -8.74 -17.82 6.23
C LEU A 88 -9.26 -19.05 5.50
N ILE A 89 -10.42 -18.95 4.83
CA ILE A 89 -11.02 -20.06 4.08
C ILE A 89 -10.09 -20.55 2.96
N PHE A 90 -9.37 -19.63 2.32
CA PHE A 90 -8.48 -19.93 1.20
C PHE A 90 -7.12 -20.51 1.65
N PHE A 91 -6.74 -20.31 2.90
CA PHE A 91 -5.47 -20.81 3.47
C PHE A 91 -5.64 -22.00 4.40
N ARG A 92 -6.86 -22.53 4.50
CA ARG A 92 -7.10 -23.85 5.07
C ARG A 92 -6.58 -24.91 4.11
N ALA A 93 -5.32 -25.32 4.28
CA ALA A 93 -4.85 -26.55 3.68
C ALA A 93 -5.52 -27.72 4.41
N GLY A 94 -6.03 -28.73 3.69
CA GLY A 94 -6.78 -29.88 4.24
C GLY A 94 -6.02 -30.80 5.20
N GLY A 95 -4.99 -30.30 5.89
CA GLY A 95 -4.30 -30.92 7.02
C GLY A 95 -4.63 -30.24 8.34
N GLN A 96 -3.67 -30.27 9.27
CA GLN A 96 -3.84 -29.79 10.65
C GLN A 96 -3.47 -28.31 10.84
N ALA A 97 -2.95 -27.64 9.81
CA ALA A 97 -2.52 -26.25 9.92
C ALA A 97 -3.72 -25.30 10.01
N VAL A 98 -3.83 -24.55 11.10
CA VAL A 98 -4.92 -23.61 11.33
C VAL A 98 -4.47 -22.21 10.93
N PRO A 99 -5.07 -21.60 9.89
CA PRO A 99 -4.71 -20.25 9.51
C PRO A 99 -5.28 -19.23 10.52
N ARG A 100 -4.50 -18.21 10.84
CA ARG A 100 -4.83 -17.10 11.76
C ARG A 100 -4.52 -15.76 11.10
N VAL A 101 -5.34 -14.74 11.37
CA VAL A 101 -5.03 -13.35 11.01
C VAL A 101 -4.25 -12.70 12.14
N VAL A 102 -3.10 -12.10 11.83
CA VAL A 102 -2.26 -11.36 12.78
C VAL A 102 -2.02 -9.96 12.24
N TRP A 103 -2.41 -8.93 13.00
CA TRP A 103 -2.26 -7.54 12.57
C TRP A 103 -0.85 -7.00 12.82
N VAL A 104 -0.30 -6.28 11.85
CA VAL A 104 0.99 -5.59 11.99
C VAL A 104 0.87 -4.49 13.03
N GLY A 105 1.85 -4.41 13.94
CA GLY A 105 1.88 -3.43 15.02
C GLY A 105 0.80 -3.62 16.10
N GLY A 106 0.11 -4.76 16.13
CA GLY A 106 -1.01 -4.96 17.04
C GLY A 106 -0.64 -5.12 18.52
N GLU A 107 -1.43 -4.51 19.39
CA GLU A 107 -1.83 -5.05 20.71
C GLU A 107 -2.78 -6.27 20.56
N GLY A 108 -2.50 -7.16 19.61
CA GLY A 108 -3.47 -8.16 19.10
C GLY A 108 -3.24 -9.60 19.56
N GLY A 109 -2.58 -9.81 20.70
CA GLY A 109 -2.46 -11.12 21.34
C GLY A 109 -3.23 -11.15 22.66
N LYS A 110 -4.53 -11.48 22.60
CA LYS A 110 -5.28 -12.09 23.72
C LYS A 110 -6.19 -13.16 23.15
#